data_AF-A0A924DBW1-F1
#
_entry.id   AF-A0A924DBW1-F1
#
_cell.length_a   1.000
_cell.length_b   1.000
_cell.length_c   1.000
_cell.angle_alpha   90.00
_cell.angle_beta   90.00
_cell.angle_gamma   90.00
#
_symmetry.space_group_name_H-M   'P 1'
#
loop_
_entity.id
_entity.type
_entity.pdbx_description
1 polymer ?
#
loop_
_entity_poly.entity_id
_entity_poly.type
_entity_poly.pdbx_seq_one_letter_code
_entity_poly.pdbx_strand_id
1 'polypeptide(L)'
;MASSAVDIELETLIRARYPIIYIVSWEEKRVEDALRQIAQARGKKIYFWTITQGMVLNPNSRDNATRDPIAALDFVMDSRDQALFVLKDYHAFINDVTVTRRLRDLTLALKTSYKTLLVLAPILKLPSELEKEVTVIDYGLPDVEDLDQILESIVQAVKDNPHVTTEMTEIERDQVLKAALGLTANEAENVMAKSLVEKQKFDVDVILSEKEQIIRKSGILEYYPFSEKIGDVGGLNLLKDWMEKRTVAFTEKARDFGLPAPRGVLLLGVQGCGKSLSAKAIGSLWRLPLLRLDVGRIFGGIVGQSEENMRKAIRVAESVSPAILWVDELEKGFSGTQSSGQSDGGTTSRVFGTFLSWMQDKKAATFV
;
A
#
# COMPACT_ATOMS: atom_id res chain seq x y z
N MET A 1 -1.05 -24.07 0.96
CA MET A 1 -1.38 -22.72 0.44
C MET A 1 -0.07 -21.98 0.29
N ALA A 2 0.15 -21.33 -0.85
CA ALA A 2 1.34 -20.52 -1.05
C ALA A 2 1.24 -19.34 -0.06
N SER A 3 2.25 -19.24 0.81
CA SER A 3 2.38 -18.15 1.77
C SER A 3 3.04 -16.99 1.02
N SER A 4 2.50 -15.78 1.09
CA SER A 4 3.12 -14.62 0.44
C SER A 4 4.58 -14.46 0.91
N ALA A 5 5.43 -13.81 0.12
CA ALA A 5 6.84 -13.63 0.51
C ALA A 5 6.99 -12.94 1.88
N VAL A 6 6.08 -12.01 2.19
CA VAL A 6 6.00 -11.30 3.47
C VAL A 6 5.57 -12.22 4.60
N ASP A 7 4.66 -13.17 4.37
CA ASP A 7 4.26 -14.15 5.39
C ASP A 7 5.42 -15.09 5.76
N ILE A 8 6.22 -15.48 4.76
CA ILE A 8 7.42 -16.30 4.97
C ILE A 8 8.46 -15.53 5.80
N GLU A 9 8.66 -14.25 5.50
CA GLU A 9 9.55 -13.37 6.27
C GLU A 9 9.07 -13.23 7.72
N LEU A 10 7.78 -12.92 7.91
CA LEU A 10 7.16 -12.79 9.23
C LEU A 10 7.28 -14.08 10.04
N GLU A 11 7.00 -15.23 9.43
CA GLU A 11 7.19 -16.53 10.05
C GLU A 11 8.65 -16.79 10.43
N THR A 12 9.58 -16.41 9.55
CA THR A 12 11.02 -16.57 9.80
C THR A 12 11.47 -15.75 11.01
N LEU A 13 11.02 -14.50 11.15
CA LEU A 13 11.35 -13.66 12.31
C LEU A 13 10.76 -14.23 13.61
N ILE A 14 9.51 -14.71 13.56
CA ILE A 14 8.87 -15.36 14.72
C ILE A 14 9.66 -16.61 15.15
N ARG A 15 10.11 -17.43 14.19
CA ARG A 15 10.92 -18.63 14.44
C ARG A 15 12.31 -18.31 14.94
N ALA A 16 12.90 -17.23 14.45
CA ALA A 16 14.19 -16.70 14.90
C ALA A 16 14.11 -15.98 16.26
N ARG A 17 12.91 -15.93 16.89
CA ARG A 17 12.65 -15.36 18.22
C ARG A 17 12.99 -13.88 18.30
N TYR A 18 12.71 -13.14 17.22
CA TYR A 18 12.70 -11.70 17.29
C TYR A 18 11.66 -11.27 18.33
N PRO A 19 12.05 -10.50 19.36
CA PRO A 19 11.21 -10.25 20.51
C PRO A 19 10.03 -9.34 20.16
N ILE A 20 10.29 -8.23 19.45
CA ILE A 20 9.28 -7.26 19.05
C ILE A 20 9.34 -7.07 17.53
N ILE A 21 8.22 -7.30 16.87
CA ILE A 21 8.03 -7.08 15.44
C ILE A 21 6.99 -5.99 15.25
N TYR A 22 7.29 -4.97 14.46
CA TYR A 22 6.38 -3.90 14.09
C TYR A 22 5.90 -4.11 12.67
N ILE A 23 4.62 -4.40 12.50
CA ILE A 23 3.98 -4.61 11.21
C ILE A 23 3.29 -3.33 10.79
N VAL A 24 3.79 -2.73 9.72
CA VAL A 24 3.18 -1.53 9.09
C VAL A 24 2.18 -2.01 8.05
N SER A 25 0.88 -1.89 8.34
CA SER A 25 -0.18 -2.28 7.42
C SER A 25 -1.52 -1.63 7.71
N TRP A 26 -2.31 -1.41 6.65
CA TRP A 26 -3.72 -1.04 6.73
C TRP A 26 -4.64 -2.27 6.71
N GLU A 27 -4.09 -3.46 6.48
CA GLU A 27 -4.85 -4.69 6.23
C GLU A 27 -4.93 -5.58 7.47
N GLU A 28 -5.61 -5.10 8.52
CA GLU A 28 -5.67 -5.82 9.80
C GLU A 28 -6.11 -7.28 9.65
N LYS A 29 -7.20 -7.52 8.92
CA LYS A 29 -7.74 -8.87 8.73
C LYS A 29 -6.74 -9.80 8.03
N ARG A 30 -6.05 -9.32 6.99
CA ARG A 30 -5.06 -10.12 6.24
C ARG A 30 -3.89 -10.52 7.14
N VAL A 31 -3.36 -9.54 7.90
CA VAL A 31 -2.29 -9.79 8.87
C VAL A 31 -2.76 -10.73 9.98
N GLU A 32 -3.99 -10.57 10.49
CA GLU A 32 -4.55 -11.47 11.50
C GLU A 32 -4.63 -12.91 11.01
N ASP A 33 -5.17 -13.12 9.80
CA ASP A 33 -5.35 -14.44 9.21
C ASP A 33 -3.99 -15.12 9.00
N ALA A 34 -2.99 -14.39 8.48
CA ALA A 34 -1.62 -14.87 8.37
C ALA A 34 -1.03 -15.25 9.74
N LEU A 35 -1.16 -14.39 10.75
CA LEU A 35 -0.64 -14.66 12.09
C LEU A 35 -1.35 -15.84 12.77
N ARG A 36 -2.66 -16.04 12.54
CA ARG A 36 -3.40 -17.21 13.03
C ARG A 36 -2.88 -18.50 12.38
N GLN A 37 -2.63 -18.49 11.08
CA GLN A 37 -2.05 -19.63 10.37
C GLN A 37 -0.65 -19.95 10.90
N ILE A 38 0.22 -18.95 11.08
CA ILE A 38 1.55 -19.11 11.65
C ILE A 38 1.45 -19.65 13.09
N ALA A 39 0.58 -19.08 13.92
CA ALA A 39 0.38 -19.54 15.30
C ALA A 39 -0.05 -21.02 15.34
N GLN A 40 -1.00 -21.42 14.50
CA GLN A 40 -1.48 -22.79 14.40
C GLN A 40 -0.36 -23.74 13.93
N ALA A 41 0.35 -23.39 12.85
CA ALA A 41 1.45 -24.19 12.31
C ALA A 41 2.61 -24.37 13.30
N ARG A 42 2.78 -23.42 14.24
CA ARG A 42 3.85 -23.43 15.25
C ARG A 42 3.39 -23.87 16.64
N GLY A 43 2.12 -24.25 16.80
CA GLY A 43 1.55 -24.64 18.08
C GLY A 43 1.60 -23.54 19.14
N LYS A 44 1.57 -22.27 18.71
CA LYS A 44 1.54 -21.10 19.60
C LYS A 44 0.11 -20.64 19.80
N LYS A 45 -0.19 -20.10 20.99
CA LYS A 45 -1.42 -19.33 21.19
C LYS A 45 -1.30 -17.97 20.52
N ILE A 46 -2.43 -17.33 20.24
CA ILE A 46 -2.47 -15.97 19.70
C ILE A 46 -3.46 -15.13 20.50
N TYR A 47 -3.02 -13.94 20.88
CA TYR A 47 -3.81 -12.97 21.62
C TYR A 47 -3.86 -11.66 20.85
N PHE A 48 -5.03 -11.06 20.78
CA PHE A 48 -5.24 -9.76 20.16
C PHE A 48 -5.60 -8.73 21.22
N TRP A 49 -5.05 -7.54 21.09
CA TRP A 49 -5.31 -6.44 21.97
C TRP A 49 -5.73 -5.20 21.18
N THR A 50 -6.75 -4.51 21.69
CA THR A 50 -7.08 -3.13 21.30
C THR A 50 -7.32 -2.32 22.56
N ILE A 51 -7.14 -1.00 22.51
CA ILE A 51 -7.48 -0.11 23.64
C ILE A 51 -8.97 -0.21 24.04
N THR A 52 -9.86 -0.52 23.09
CA THR A 52 -11.30 -0.62 23.34
C THR A 52 -11.73 -1.94 23.98
N GLN A 53 -11.00 -3.02 23.73
CA GLN A 53 -11.38 -4.36 24.18
C GLN A 53 -10.46 -4.91 25.28
N GLY A 54 -9.24 -4.40 25.39
CA GLY A 54 -8.16 -5.05 26.13
C GLY A 54 -7.71 -6.32 25.42
N MET A 55 -7.05 -7.21 26.16
CA MET A 55 -6.53 -8.48 25.69
C MET A 55 -7.66 -9.49 25.55
N VAL A 56 -7.87 -10.00 24.34
CA VAL A 56 -8.88 -11.00 24.04
C VAL A 56 -8.29 -12.38 24.32
N LEU A 57 -8.78 -13.04 25.37
CA LEU A 57 -8.29 -14.34 25.82
C LEU A 57 -8.90 -15.50 25.02
N ASN A 58 -10.17 -15.34 24.65
CA ASN A 58 -10.93 -16.21 23.75
C ASN A 58 -12.12 -15.40 23.19
N PRO A 59 -12.88 -15.91 22.20
CA PRO A 59 -13.97 -15.15 21.58
C PRO A 59 -15.00 -14.56 22.56
N ASN A 60 -15.15 -15.15 23.75
CA ASN A 60 -16.14 -14.77 24.76
C ASN A 60 -15.54 -14.12 26.02
N SER A 61 -14.21 -13.99 26.11
CA SER A 61 -13.52 -13.54 27.32
C SER A 61 -12.44 -12.52 26.99
N ARG A 62 -12.48 -11.41 27.72
CA ARG A 62 -11.60 -10.26 27.53
C ARG A 62 -11.10 -9.78 28.88
N ASP A 63 -9.85 -9.34 28.93
CA ASP A 63 -9.30 -8.69 30.11
C ASP A 63 -9.41 -7.17 29.98
N ASN A 64 -10.45 -6.60 30.60
CA ASN A 64 -10.68 -5.16 30.56
C ASN A 64 -9.60 -4.35 31.29
N ALA A 65 -8.86 -4.93 32.24
CA ALA A 65 -7.80 -4.20 32.96
C ALA A 65 -6.65 -3.84 32.01
N THR A 66 -6.40 -4.69 31.02
CA THR A 66 -5.37 -4.44 30.01
C THR A 66 -5.73 -3.35 29.00
N ARG A 67 -6.89 -2.67 29.08
CA ARG A 67 -7.14 -1.49 28.24
C ARG A 67 -6.14 -0.36 28.50
N ASP A 68 -5.55 -0.34 29.69
CA ASP A 68 -4.36 0.44 29.96
C ASP A 68 -3.15 -0.16 29.21
N PRO A 69 -2.41 0.62 28.40
CA PRO A 69 -1.28 0.12 27.61
C PRO A 69 -0.20 -0.57 28.45
N ILE A 70 0.13 -0.05 29.64
CA ILE A 70 1.16 -0.65 30.49
C ILE A 70 0.66 -2.00 31.03
N ALA A 71 -0.58 -2.06 31.49
CA ALA A 71 -1.19 -3.31 31.93
C ALA A 71 -1.23 -4.38 30.82
N ALA A 72 -1.38 -3.98 29.55
CA ALA A 72 -1.27 -4.88 28.41
C ALA A 72 0.14 -5.48 28.28
N LEU A 73 1.20 -4.67 28.46
CA LEU A 73 2.59 -5.15 28.44
C LEU A 73 2.90 -6.03 29.66
N ASP A 74 2.33 -5.71 30.82
CA ASP A 74 2.44 -6.54 32.03
C ASP A 74 1.81 -7.91 31.81
N PHE A 75 0.63 -7.96 31.18
CA PHE A 75 0.00 -9.21 30.78
C PHE A 75 0.91 -10.06 29.88
N VAL A 76 1.57 -9.45 28.90
CA VAL A 76 2.54 -10.14 28.02
C VAL A 76 3.73 -10.67 28.83
N MET A 77 4.23 -9.90 29.79
CA MET A 77 5.35 -10.30 30.65
C MET A 77 4.98 -11.49 31.53
N ASP A 78 3.82 -11.44 32.18
CA ASP A 78 3.37 -12.43 33.17
C ASP A 78 2.80 -13.71 32.56
N SER A 79 2.35 -13.63 31.30
CA SER A 79 1.84 -14.80 30.59
C SER A 79 2.91 -15.90 30.48
N ARG A 80 2.50 -17.12 30.81
CA ARG A 80 3.33 -18.34 30.69
C ARG A 80 3.15 -19.05 29.35
N ASP A 81 2.23 -18.56 28.53
CA ASP A 81 1.91 -19.18 27.26
C ASP A 81 3.00 -18.94 26.22
N GLN A 82 3.27 -19.96 25.40
CA GLN A 82 4.05 -19.78 24.18
C GLN A 82 3.13 -19.15 23.14
N ALA A 83 3.22 -17.83 22.98
CA ALA A 83 2.18 -17.09 22.28
C ALA A 83 2.70 -15.93 21.42
N LEU A 84 1.87 -15.56 20.45
CA LEU A 84 1.96 -14.30 19.71
C LEU A 84 1.00 -13.31 20.37
N PHE A 85 1.49 -12.13 20.73
CA PHE A 85 0.68 -11.05 21.27
C PHE A 85 0.62 -9.92 20.26
N VAL A 86 -0.57 -9.66 19.71
CA VAL A 86 -0.77 -8.67 18.65
C VAL A 86 -1.44 -7.44 19.24
N LEU A 87 -0.68 -6.35 19.38
CA LEU A 87 -1.16 -5.07 19.87
C LEU A 87 -1.51 -4.18 18.68
N LYS A 88 -2.80 -3.94 18.47
CA LYS A 88 -3.29 -3.07 17.39
C LYS A 88 -3.26 -1.62 17.82
N ASP A 89 -2.85 -0.75 16.91
CA ASP A 89 -2.75 0.70 17.11
C ASP A 89 -1.90 1.13 18.31
N TYR A 90 -1.00 0.26 18.77
CA TYR A 90 -0.18 0.54 19.95
C TYR A 90 0.80 1.70 19.74
N HIS A 91 1.09 2.03 18.48
CA HIS A 91 1.89 3.17 18.05
C HIS A 91 1.41 4.52 18.61
N ALA A 92 0.11 4.64 18.95
CA ALA A 92 -0.43 5.83 19.61
C ALA A 92 0.24 6.11 20.98
N PHE A 93 0.64 5.06 21.71
CA PHE A 93 1.17 5.13 23.07
C PHE A 93 2.69 4.99 23.14
N ILE A 94 3.32 4.54 22.06
CA ILE A 94 4.75 4.21 22.03
C ILE A 94 5.67 5.39 22.38
N ASN A 95 5.24 6.64 22.20
CA ASN A 95 6.05 7.81 22.58
C ASN A 95 5.97 8.16 24.07
N ASP A 96 5.10 7.52 24.84
CA ASP A 96 5.10 7.69 26.29
C ASP A 96 6.38 7.09 26.89
N VAL A 97 7.02 7.81 27.80
CA VAL A 97 8.32 7.43 28.37
C VAL A 97 8.22 6.12 29.16
N THR A 98 7.10 5.91 29.84
CA THR A 98 6.84 4.70 30.64
C THR A 98 6.60 3.51 29.73
N VAL A 99 5.78 3.68 28.69
CA VAL A 99 5.53 2.65 27.67
C VAL A 99 6.81 2.26 26.94
N THR A 100 7.61 3.26 26.52
CA THR A 100 8.89 3.04 25.85
C THR A 100 9.83 2.22 26.72
N ARG A 101 9.99 2.60 27.99
CA ARG A 101 10.84 1.87 28.93
C ARG A 101 10.33 0.44 29.15
N ARG A 102 9.02 0.27 29.30
CA ARG A 102 8.40 -1.04 29.53
C ARG A 102 8.59 -1.99 28.35
N LEU A 103 8.47 -1.49 27.13
CA LEU A 103 8.79 -2.26 25.92
C LEU A 103 10.25 -2.74 25.93
N ARG A 104 11.20 -1.89 26.33
CA ARG A 104 12.61 -2.26 26.43
C ARG A 104 12.89 -3.34 27.47
N ASP A 105 12.26 -3.22 28.63
CA ASP A 105 12.35 -4.25 29.69
C ASP A 105 11.79 -5.59 29.19
N LEU A 106 10.68 -5.52 28.45
CA LEU A 106 10.03 -6.67 27.85
C LEU A 106 10.88 -7.33 26.76
N THR A 107 11.62 -6.57 25.95
CA THR A 107 12.55 -7.10 24.92
C THR A 107 13.50 -8.15 25.50
N LEU A 108 14.10 -7.87 26.66
CA LEU A 108 15.05 -8.77 27.32
C LEU A 108 14.38 -10.07 27.77
N ALA A 109 13.19 -9.97 28.37
CA ALA A 109 12.41 -11.11 28.81
C ALA A 109 11.90 -11.96 27.63
N LEU A 110 11.54 -11.32 26.51
CA LEU A 110 11.03 -12.01 25.34
C LEU A 110 12.10 -12.86 24.65
N LYS A 111 13.36 -12.39 24.57
CA LYS A 111 14.49 -13.09 23.93
C LYS A 111 14.74 -14.49 24.50
N THR A 112 14.50 -14.68 25.79
CA THR A 112 14.68 -15.96 26.49
C THR A 112 13.40 -16.79 26.60
N SER A 113 12.28 -16.26 26.08
CA SER A 113 10.98 -16.89 26.09
C SER A 113 10.57 -17.41 24.70
N TYR A 114 9.40 -18.04 24.63
CA TYR A 114 8.75 -18.42 23.36
C TYR A 114 7.61 -17.45 22.99
N LYS A 115 7.64 -16.24 23.55
CA LYS A 115 6.66 -15.17 23.32
C LYS A 115 7.20 -14.20 22.27
N THR A 116 6.33 -13.73 21.39
CA THR A 116 6.65 -12.67 20.43
C THR A 116 5.61 -11.58 20.55
N LEU A 117 6.05 -10.33 20.69
CA LEU A 117 5.19 -9.17 20.67
C LEU A 117 5.15 -8.60 19.25
N LEU A 118 3.94 -8.42 18.73
CA LEU A 118 3.70 -7.81 17.43
C LEU A 118 2.92 -6.52 17.62
N VAL A 119 3.42 -5.42 17.08
CA VAL A 119 2.69 -4.16 16.98
C VAL A 119 2.15 -4.06 15.57
N LEU A 120 0.82 -4.00 15.42
CA LEU A 120 0.17 -3.81 14.13
C LEU A 120 -0.36 -2.37 14.06
N ALA A 121 0.13 -1.61 13.08
CA ALA A 121 -0.23 -0.21 12.92
C ALA A 121 -0.21 0.22 11.44
N PRO A 122 -1.05 1.18 11.04
CA PRO A 122 -1.06 1.70 9.66
C PRO A 122 0.15 2.59 9.33
N ILE A 123 0.85 3.09 10.34
CA ILE A 123 1.99 3.99 10.20
C ILE A 123 3.13 3.54 11.12
N LEU A 124 4.37 3.82 10.73
CA LEU A 124 5.53 3.59 11.58
C LEU A 124 5.78 4.80 12.48
N LYS A 125 5.60 4.62 13.78
CA LYS A 125 5.98 5.60 14.81
C LYS A 125 6.80 4.92 15.89
N LEU A 126 8.11 5.10 15.83
CA LEU A 126 9.06 4.44 16.71
C LEU A 126 10.06 5.46 17.30
N PRO A 127 10.20 5.54 18.63
CA PRO A 127 11.18 6.40 19.28
C PRO A 127 12.59 5.79 19.17
N SER A 128 13.61 6.65 19.25
CA SER A 128 15.00 6.27 18.97
C SER A 128 15.53 5.19 19.92
N GLU A 129 14.99 5.12 21.14
CA GLU A 129 15.33 4.12 22.15
C GLU A 129 14.95 2.69 21.74
N LEU A 130 13.98 2.53 20.83
CA LEU A 130 13.47 1.23 20.38
C LEU A 130 13.98 0.80 19.01
N GLU A 131 14.64 1.69 18.26
CA GLU A 131 15.13 1.42 16.89
C GLU A 131 16.02 0.17 16.77
N LYS A 132 16.78 -0.16 17.81
CA LYS A 132 17.69 -1.33 17.81
C LYS A 132 17.07 -2.58 18.41
N GLU A 133 15.88 -2.48 19.00
CA GLU A 133 15.20 -3.57 19.69
C GLU A 133 13.99 -4.10 18.90
N VAL A 134 13.42 -3.28 18.02
CA VAL A 134 12.23 -3.58 17.24
C VAL A 134 12.61 -3.83 15.78
N THR A 135 12.11 -4.92 15.21
CA THR A 135 12.24 -5.19 13.77
C THR A 135 10.96 -4.77 13.05
N VAL A 136 11.09 -3.99 11.98
CA VAL A 136 9.97 -3.46 11.22
C VAL A 136 9.76 -4.31 9.97
N ILE A 137 8.52 -4.67 9.68
CA ILE A 137 8.09 -5.28 8.42
C ILE A 137 7.02 -4.40 7.79
N ASP A 138 7.22 -4.06 6.52
CA ASP A 138 6.17 -3.45 5.69
C ASP A 138 5.28 -4.55 5.12
N TYR A 139 4.07 -4.67 5.66
CA TYR A 139 3.08 -5.63 5.18
C TYR A 139 2.13 -4.87 4.25
N GLY A 140 2.57 -4.82 2.98
CA GLY A 140 1.93 -4.04 1.92
C GLY A 140 0.56 -4.57 1.50
N LEU A 141 0.09 -4.08 0.36
CA LEU A 141 -1.15 -4.55 -0.28
C LEU A 141 -0.98 -5.97 -0.84
N PRO A 142 -2.07 -6.71 -1.11
CA PRO A 142 -1.99 -8.03 -1.72
C PRO A 142 -1.23 -7.98 -3.05
N ASP A 143 -0.35 -8.95 -3.24
CA ASP A 143 0.31 -9.18 -4.52
C ASP A 143 -0.59 -9.96 -5.49
N VAL A 144 -0.06 -10.31 -6.67
CA VAL A 144 -0.83 -11.04 -7.68
C VAL A 144 -1.24 -12.43 -7.16
N GLU A 145 -0.40 -13.09 -6.37
CA GLU A 145 -0.70 -14.42 -5.83
C GLU A 145 -1.81 -14.33 -4.76
N ASP A 146 -1.75 -13.33 -3.90
CA ASP A 146 -2.80 -13.02 -2.92
C ASP A 146 -4.14 -12.73 -3.61
N LEU A 147 -4.12 -11.89 -4.65
CA LEU A 147 -5.32 -11.53 -5.41
C LEU A 147 -5.90 -12.73 -6.17
N ASP A 148 -5.04 -13.62 -6.66
CA ASP A 148 -5.48 -14.85 -7.32
C ASP A 148 -6.21 -15.79 -6.36
N GLN A 149 -5.74 -15.89 -5.11
CA GLN A 149 -6.44 -16.64 -4.06
C GLN A 149 -7.80 -16.02 -3.72
N ILE A 150 -7.87 -14.68 -3.64
CA ILE A 150 -9.14 -13.97 -3.43
C ILE A 150 -10.09 -14.25 -4.59
N LEU A 151 -9.64 -14.12 -5.83
CA LEU A 151 -10.43 -14.42 -7.02
C LEU A 151 -10.94 -15.87 -7.01
N GLU A 152 -10.08 -16.84 -6.69
CA GLU A 152 -10.45 -18.24 -6.62
C GLU A 152 -11.50 -18.52 -5.53
N SER A 153 -11.38 -17.85 -4.37
CA SER A 153 -12.36 -17.96 -3.30
C SER A 153 -13.74 -17.46 -3.73
N ILE A 154 -13.80 -16.37 -4.52
CA ILE A 154 -15.04 -15.81 -5.07
C ILE A 154 -15.62 -16.75 -6.12
N VAL A 155 -14.79 -17.22 -7.06
CA VAL A 155 -15.19 -18.20 -8.10
C VAL A 155 -15.82 -19.43 -7.45
N GLN A 156 -15.19 -19.97 -6.40
CA GLN A 156 -15.69 -21.16 -5.70
C GLN A 156 -16.99 -20.87 -4.95
N ALA A 157 -17.18 -19.66 -4.40
CA ALA A 157 -18.40 -19.27 -3.71
C ALA A 157 -19.61 -19.09 -4.65
N VAL A 158 -19.39 -18.73 -5.91
CA VAL A 158 -20.46 -18.50 -6.90
C VAL A 158 -20.59 -19.59 -7.96
N LYS A 159 -19.80 -20.66 -7.87
CA LYS A 159 -19.71 -21.74 -8.86
C LYS A 159 -21.07 -22.38 -9.22
N ASP A 160 -21.97 -22.49 -8.24
CA ASP A 160 -23.29 -23.10 -8.43
C ASP A 160 -24.37 -22.10 -8.89
N ASN A 161 -24.01 -20.82 -9.09
CA ASN A 161 -24.97 -19.81 -9.53
C ASN A 161 -25.08 -19.80 -11.07
N PRO A 162 -26.23 -20.21 -11.64
CA PRO A 162 -26.41 -20.32 -13.09
C PRO A 162 -26.46 -18.96 -13.81
N HIS A 163 -26.54 -17.85 -13.08
CA HIS A 163 -26.61 -16.49 -13.64
C HIS A 163 -25.26 -15.80 -13.71
N VAL A 164 -24.17 -16.47 -13.33
CA VAL A 164 -22.82 -15.89 -13.28
C VAL A 164 -21.86 -16.77 -14.06
N THR A 165 -21.12 -16.17 -14.99
CA THR A 165 -20.05 -16.84 -15.73
C THR A 165 -18.73 -16.63 -15.01
N THR A 166 -18.15 -17.72 -14.50
CA THR A 166 -16.83 -17.73 -13.84
C THR A 166 -15.72 -18.26 -14.73
N GLU A 167 -16.06 -18.80 -15.91
CA GLU A 167 -15.07 -19.26 -16.88
C GLU A 167 -14.31 -18.07 -17.46
N MET A 168 -12.98 -18.15 -17.42
CA MET A 168 -12.07 -17.12 -17.89
C MET A 168 -10.89 -17.79 -18.59
N THR A 169 -10.42 -17.20 -19.67
CA THR A 169 -9.11 -17.54 -20.24
C THR A 169 -7.99 -17.09 -19.30
N GLU A 170 -6.79 -17.67 -19.42
CA GLU A 170 -5.62 -17.21 -18.63
C GLU A 170 -5.35 -15.70 -18.82
N ILE A 171 -5.59 -15.18 -20.02
CA ILE A 171 -5.41 -13.76 -20.35
C ILE A 171 -6.45 -12.90 -19.62
N GLU A 172 -7.73 -13.28 -19.62
CA GLU A 172 -8.77 -12.54 -18.92
C GLU A 172 -8.57 -12.56 -17.41
N ARG A 173 -8.13 -13.71 -16.87
CA ARG A 173 -7.82 -13.86 -15.44
C ARG A 173 -6.72 -12.89 -15.04
N ASP A 174 -5.61 -12.90 -15.77
CA ASP A 174 -4.50 -11.98 -15.56
C ASP A 174 -4.92 -10.49 -15.65
N GLN A 175 -5.77 -10.13 -16.61
CA GLN A 175 -6.29 -8.76 -16.72
C GLN A 175 -7.12 -8.34 -15.50
N VAL A 176 -7.93 -9.24 -14.95
CA VAL A 176 -8.72 -8.97 -13.73
C VAL A 176 -7.83 -8.80 -12.52
N LEU A 177 -6.81 -9.66 -12.35
CA LEU A 177 -5.82 -9.52 -11.27
C LEU A 177 -5.05 -8.20 -11.39
N LYS A 178 -4.57 -7.86 -12.59
CA LYS A 178 -3.88 -6.60 -12.86
C LYS A 178 -4.77 -5.38 -12.60
N ALA A 179 -6.07 -5.47 -12.89
CA ALA A 179 -7.01 -4.40 -12.59
C ALA A 179 -7.16 -4.20 -11.07
N ALA A 180 -7.23 -5.28 -10.31
CA ALA A 180 -7.36 -5.28 -8.85
C ALA A 180 -6.07 -4.95 -8.08
N LEU A 181 -4.90 -5.02 -8.73
CA LEU A 181 -3.62 -4.65 -8.10
C LEU A 181 -3.68 -3.26 -7.45
N GLY A 182 -3.19 -3.19 -6.21
CA GLY A 182 -3.15 -1.96 -5.44
C GLY A 182 -4.45 -1.56 -4.75
N LEU A 183 -5.44 -2.44 -4.76
CA LEU A 183 -6.53 -2.45 -3.80
C LEU A 183 -6.13 -3.23 -2.55
N THR A 184 -6.72 -2.91 -1.41
CA THR A 184 -6.71 -3.83 -0.25
C THR A 184 -7.48 -5.10 -0.59
N ALA A 185 -7.24 -6.20 0.13
CA ALA A 185 -7.92 -7.48 -0.07
C ALA A 185 -9.45 -7.34 -0.02
N ASN A 186 -9.97 -6.58 0.95
CA ASN A 186 -11.40 -6.33 1.07
C ASN A 186 -11.93 -5.49 -0.10
N GLU A 187 -11.16 -4.51 -0.59
CA GLU A 187 -11.56 -3.72 -1.75
C GLU A 187 -11.56 -4.56 -3.02
N ALA A 188 -10.54 -5.39 -3.24
CA ALA A 188 -10.48 -6.33 -4.35
C ALA A 188 -11.67 -7.29 -4.33
N GLU A 189 -11.96 -7.90 -3.17
CA GLU A 189 -13.11 -8.80 -2.99
C GLU A 189 -14.44 -8.11 -3.33
N ASN A 190 -14.69 -6.93 -2.77
CA ASN A 190 -15.92 -6.18 -3.00
C ASN A 190 -16.08 -5.77 -4.47
N VAL A 191 -15.01 -5.32 -5.11
CA VAL A 191 -15.04 -4.81 -6.48
C VAL A 191 -15.20 -5.97 -7.49
N MET A 192 -14.53 -7.09 -7.27
CA MET A 192 -14.73 -8.32 -8.05
C MET A 192 -16.17 -8.83 -7.89
N ALA A 193 -16.69 -8.91 -6.66
CA ALA A 193 -18.07 -9.31 -6.40
C ALA A 193 -19.08 -8.36 -7.08
N LYS A 194 -18.84 -7.05 -7.04
CA LYS A 194 -19.67 -6.05 -7.72
C LYS A 194 -19.70 -6.29 -9.24
N SER A 195 -18.58 -6.62 -9.85
CA SER A 195 -18.52 -6.91 -11.30
C SER A 195 -19.41 -8.11 -11.67
N LEU A 196 -19.44 -9.16 -10.85
CA LEU A 196 -20.31 -10.32 -11.07
C LEU A 196 -21.80 -9.95 -10.95
N VAL A 197 -22.16 -9.05 -10.03
CA VAL A 197 -23.55 -8.60 -9.87
C VAL A 197 -24.00 -7.73 -11.05
N GLU A 198 -23.15 -6.80 -11.50
CA GLU A 198 -23.53 -5.84 -12.56
C GLU A 198 -23.42 -6.41 -13.98
N LYS A 199 -22.41 -7.26 -14.22
CA LYS A 199 -22.07 -7.76 -15.57
C LYS A 199 -22.21 -9.27 -15.72
N GLN A 200 -22.55 -9.99 -14.65
CA GLN A 200 -22.66 -11.46 -14.63
C GLN A 200 -21.34 -12.18 -14.97
N LYS A 201 -20.22 -11.44 -14.94
CA LYS A 201 -18.86 -11.93 -15.19
C LYS A 201 -17.86 -11.00 -14.51
N PHE A 202 -16.62 -11.45 -14.33
CA PHE A 202 -15.55 -10.55 -13.91
C PHE A 202 -15.25 -9.56 -15.03
N ASP A 203 -15.49 -8.28 -14.77
CA ASP A 203 -15.41 -7.21 -15.76
C ASP A 203 -14.36 -6.17 -15.35
N VAL A 204 -13.32 -6.04 -16.17
CA VAL A 204 -12.16 -5.17 -15.91
C VAL A 204 -12.57 -3.70 -15.81
N ASP A 205 -13.51 -3.24 -16.63
CA ASP A 205 -13.92 -1.84 -16.64
C ASP A 205 -14.65 -1.47 -15.35
N VAL A 206 -15.50 -2.37 -14.82
CA VAL A 206 -16.11 -2.19 -13.50
C VAL A 206 -15.04 -2.12 -12.41
N ILE A 207 -14.05 -3.01 -12.45
CA ILE A 207 -12.98 -3.05 -11.45
C ILE A 207 -12.17 -1.75 -11.45
N LEU A 208 -11.76 -1.28 -12.63
CA LEU A 208 -11.03 -0.03 -12.79
C LEU A 208 -11.84 1.18 -12.35
N SER A 209 -13.15 1.20 -12.63
CA SER A 209 -14.02 2.31 -12.24
C SER A 209 -14.17 2.47 -10.73
N GLU A 210 -14.15 1.37 -9.96
CA GLU A 210 -14.22 1.46 -8.50
C GLU A 210 -12.87 1.73 -7.85
N LYS A 211 -11.80 1.19 -8.43
CA LYS A 211 -10.44 1.58 -8.06
C LYS A 211 -10.26 3.09 -8.17
N GLU A 212 -10.81 3.72 -9.22
CA GLU A 212 -10.86 5.18 -9.35
C GLU A 212 -11.57 5.86 -8.17
N GLN A 213 -12.71 5.37 -7.71
CA GLN A 213 -13.43 5.95 -6.56
C GLN A 213 -12.63 5.81 -5.25
N ILE A 214 -11.94 4.69 -5.06
CA ILE A 214 -11.09 4.45 -3.88
C ILE A 214 -9.90 5.42 -3.88
N ILE A 215 -9.22 5.61 -5.01
CA ILE A 215 -8.11 6.57 -5.14
C ILE A 215 -8.57 7.99 -4.80
N ARG A 216 -9.75 8.40 -5.30
CA ARG A 216 -10.33 9.73 -5.00
C ARG A 216 -10.55 9.95 -3.49
N LYS A 217 -10.91 8.91 -2.73
CA LYS A 217 -11.08 9.01 -1.25
C LYS A 217 -9.78 9.29 -0.51
N SER A 218 -8.61 8.94 -1.07
CA SER A 218 -7.32 9.17 -0.42
C SER A 218 -6.96 10.65 -0.29
N GLY A 219 -7.55 11.53 -1.11
CA GLY A 219 -7.40 12.98 -1.06
C GLY A 219 -6.06 13.55 -1.57
N ILE A 220 -5.03 12.72 -1.74
CA ILE A 220 -3.67 13.15 -2.13
C ILE A 220 -3.43 13.05 -3.63
N LEU A 221 -4.06 12.08 -4.29
CA LEU A 221 -4.01 11.88 -5.74
C LEU A 221 -5.40 12.06 -6.34
N GLU A 222 -5.46 12.72 -7.50
CA GLU A 222 -6.69 12.83 -8.28
C GLU A 222 -6.63 11.86 -9.45
N TYR A 223 -7.61 10.97 -9.55
CA TYR A 223 -7.74 10.12 -10.74
C TYR A 223 -8.42 10.90 -11.86
N TYR A 224 -7.83 10.86 -13.06
CA TYR A 224 -8.40 11.41 -14.27
C TYR A 224 -8.95 10.29 -15.18
N PRO A 225 -10.25 10.34 -15.54
CA PRO A 225 -10.82 9.36 -16.46
C PRO A 225 -10.28 9.53 -17.88
N PHE A 226 -10.40 8.46 -18.67
CA PHE A 226 -10.02 8.44 -20.08
C PHE A 226 -11.00 9.25 -20.96
N SER A 227 -10.98 10.57 -20.84
CA SER A 227 -11.87 11.44 -21.61
C SER A 227 -11.27 11.92 -22.93
N GLU A 228 -9.98 12.25 -22.94
CA GLU A 228 -9.33 12.91 -24.07
C GLU A 228 -8.61 11.91 -24.98
N LYS A 229 -8.79 12.02 -26.30
CA LYS A 229 -8.13 11.16 -27.28
C LYS A 229 -6.86 11.81 -27.81
N ILE A 230 -5.91 11.00 -28.29
CA ILE A 230 -4.68 11.52 -28.92
C ILE A 230 -4.96 12.41 -30.15
N GLY A 231 -6.10 12.19 -30.82
CA GLY A 231 -6.58 13.02 -31.93
C GLY A 231 -7.00 14.44 -31.51
N ASP A 232 -7.32 14.65 -30.23
CA ASP A 232 -7.72 15.96 -29.69
C ASP A 232 -6.50 16.87 -29.48
N VAL A 233 -5.29 16.31 -29.48
CA VAL A 233 -4.03 17.06 -29.37
C VAL A 233 -3.59 17.55 -30.76
N GLY A 234 -3.62 18.86 -31.00
CA GLY A 234 -3.10 19.45 -32.24
C GLY A 234 -1.57 19.42 -32.31
N GLY A 235 -0.99 19.03 -33.46
CA GLY A 235 0.46 19.00 -33.65
C GLY A 235 1.17 17.91 -32.83
N LEU A 236 2.37 18.22 -32.32
CA LEU A 236 3.21 17.36 -31.47
C LEU A 236 3.50 15.96 -32.08
N ASN A 237 3.66 15.87 -33.40
CA ASN A 237 3.81 14.60 -34.12
C ASN A 237 4.95 13.73 -33.58
N LEU A 238 6.10 14.32 -33.25
CA LEU A 238 7.23 13.59 -32.65
C LEU A 238 6.86 12.94 -31.32
N LEU A 239 6.07 13.63 -30.50
CA LEU A 239 5.62 13.13 -29.21
C LEU A 239 4.60 11.98 -29.42
N LYS A 240 3.65 12.17 -30.34
CA LYS A 240 2.67 11.14 -30.70
C LYS A 240 3.32 9.86 -31.21
N ASP A 241 4.24 9.97 -32.18
CA ASP A 241 5.00 8.85 -32.70
C ASP A 241 5.82 8.14 -31.61
N TRP A 242 6.39 8.92 -30.69
CA TRP A 242 7.15 8.39 -29.56
C TRP A 242 6.27 7.59 -28.59
N MET A 243 5.04 8.06 -28.35
CA MET A 243 4.05 7.42 -27.47
C MET A 243 3.48 6.16 -28.08
N GLU A 244 3.08 6.20 -29.36
CA GLU A 244 2.50 5.05 -30.06
C GLU A 244 3.47 3.86 -30.09
N LYS A 245 4.75 4.10 -30.35
CA LYS A 245 5.79 3.06 -30.33
C LYS A 245 5.95 2.39 -28.96
N ARG A 246 5.56 3.08 -27.87
CA ARG A 246 5.76 2.63 -26.49
C ARG A 246 4.52 2.02 -25.85
N THR A 247 3.39 2.01 -26.54
CA THR A 247 2.17 1.32 -26.07
C THR A 247 2.45 -0.15 -25.71
N VAL A 248 3.31 -0.83 -26.49
CA VAL A 248 3.68 -2.22 -26.24
C VAL A 248 4.63 -2.41 -25.06
N ALA A 249 5.31 -1.35 -24.59
CA ALA A 249 6.34 -1.46 -23.55
C ALA A 249 5.77 -1.78 -22.16
N PHE A 250 4.46 -1.62 -21.96
CA PHE A 250 3.77 -1.99 -20.73
C PHE A 250 3.17 -3.39 -20.77
N THR A 251 3.34 -4.12 -21.88
CA THR A 251 2.82 -5.50 -22.03
C THR A 251 3.72 -6.52 -21.35
N GLU A 252 3.16 -7.68 -21.04
CA GLU A 252 3.90 -8.80 -20.45
C GLU A 252 4.97 -9.36 -21.39
N LYS A 253 4.63 -9.51 -22.67
CA LYS A 253 5.62 -9.88 -23.71
C LYS A 253 6.84 -8.96 -23.73
N ALA A 254 6.65 -7.66 -23.49
CA ALA A 254 7.76 -6.72 -23.38
C ALA A 254 8.60 -6.97 -22.12
N ARG A 255 7.95 -7.28 -20.98
CA ARG A 255 8.65 -7.63 -19.73
C ARG A 255 9.44 -8.94 -19.87
N ASP A 256 8.85 -9.98 -20.46
CA ASP A 256 9.49 -11.28 -20.69
C ASP A 256 10.68 -11.16 -21.64
N PHE A 257 10.57 -10.27 -22.63
CA PHE A 257 11.69 -9.93 -23.51
C PHE A 257 12.80 -9.13 -22.81
N GLY A 258 12.55 -8.64 -21.59
CA GLY A 258 13.48 -7.79 -20.84
C GLY A 258 13.49 -6.33 -21.31
N LEU A 259 12.43 -5.88 -22.00
CA LEU A 259 12.29 -4.48 -22.38
C LEU A 259 11.95 -3.64 -21.13
N PRO A 260 12.78 -2.63 -20.78
CA PRO A 260 12.49 -1.79 -19.63
C PRO A 260 11.26 -0.92 -19.89
N ALA A 261 10.42 -0.78 -18.87
CA ALA A 261 9.30 0.15 -18.91
C ALA A 261 9.80 1.60 -19.10
N PRO A 262 9.12 2.42 -19.91
CA PRO A 262 9.50 3.81 -20.09
C PRO A 262 9.36 4.57 -18.76
N ARG A 263 10.35 5.43 -18.46
CA ARG A 263 10.43 6.06 -17.14
C ARG A 263 9.52 7.28 -16.98
N GLY A 264 9.54 8.18 -17.95
CA GLY A 264 8.76 9.42 -17.91
C GLY A 264 9.04 10.35 -19.08
N VAL A 265 8.31 11.47 -19.13
CA VAL A 265 8.51 12.57 -20.08
C VAL A 265 8.34 13.91 -19.36
N LEU A 266 9.25 14.85 -19.61
CA LEU A 266 9.11 16.22 -19.14
C LEU A 266 8.62 17.11 -20.28
N LEU A 267 7.41 17.65 -20.13
CA LEU A 267 6.83 18.59 -21.08
C LEU A 267 7.17 20.04 -20.67
N LEU A 268 8.05 20.68 -21.44
CA LEU A 268 8.42 22.09 -21.25
C LEU A 268 7.78 22.98 -22.32
N GLY A 269 7.32 24.16 -21.92
CA GLY A 269 6.76 25.14 -22.85
C GLY A 269 5.94 26.21 -22.13
N VAL A 270 5.51 27.23 -22.87
CA VAL A 270 4.68 28.31 -22.31
C VAL A 270 3.29 27.82 -21.93
N GLN A 271 2.59 28.58 -21.08
CA GLN A 271 1.21 28.26 -20.70
C GLN A 271 0.30 28.25 -21.93
N GLY A 272 -0.66 27.32 -21.98
CA GLY A 272 -1.60 27.19 -23.10
C GLY A 272 -1.12 26.29 -24.26
N CYS A 273 0.12 25.79 -24.29
CA CYS A 273 0.60 24.89 -25.35
C CYS A 273 0.14 23.42 -25.26
N GLY A 274 -0.95 23.13 -24.55
CA GLY A 274 -1.52 21.77 -24.49
C GLY A 274 -0.71 20.74 -23.69
N LYS A 275 0.16 21.15 -22.75
CA LYS A 275 0.92 20.23 -21.89
C LYS A 275 0.00 19.29 -21.09
N SER A 276 -0.95 19.86 -20.35
CA SER A 276 -1.90 19.09 -19.55
C SER A 276 -2.84 18.24 -20.43
N LEU A 277 -3.26 18.78 -21.59
CA LEU A 277 -4.06 18.02 -22.57
C LEU A 277 -3.29 16.80 -23.11
N SER A 278 -1.99 16.97 -23.38
CA SER A 278 -1.12 15.88 -23.83
C SER A 278 -1.00 14.81 -22.74
N ALA A 279 -0.79 15.19 -21.48
CA ALA A 279 -0.74 14.25 -20.36
C ALA A 279 -2.01 13.38 -20.28
N LYS A 280 -3.19 14.00 -20.42
CA LYS A 280 -4.47 13.28 -20.43
C LYS A 280 -4.64 12.34 -21.61
N ALA A 281 -4.25 12.79 -22.80
CA ALA A 281 -4.30 11.97 -24.01
C ALA A 281 -3.38 10.74 -23.94
N ILE A 282 -2.24 10.80 -23.23
CA ILE A 282 -1.36 9.65 -22.99
C ILE A 282 -2.10 8.57 -22.21
N GLY A 283 -2.79 8.95 -21.13
CA GLY A 283 -3.59 8.04 -20.30
C GLY A 283 -4.55 7.23 -21.15
N SER A 284 -5.32 7.91 -21.99
CA SER A 284 -6.27 7.26 -22.90
C SER A 284 -5.61 6.40 -23.98
N LEU A 285 -4.49 6.85 -24.54
CA LEU A 285 -3.79 6.12 -25.60
C LEU A 285 -3.23 4.78 -25.09
N TRP A 286 -2.64 4.78 -23.90
CA TRP A 286 -2.06 3.57 -23.31
C TRP A 286 -3.06 2.76 -22.49
N ARG A 287 -4.27 3.30 -22.24
CA ARG A 287 -5.28 2.73 -21.35
C ARG A 287 -4.73 2.42 -19.96
N LEU A 288 -3.89 3.32 -19.44
CA LEU A 288 -3.29 3.21 -18.12
C LEU A 288 -3.87 4.25 -17.17
N PRO A 289 -4.22 3.90 -15.92
CA PRO A 289 -4.69 4.84 -14.90
C PRO A 289 -3.88 6.14 -14.88
N LEU A 290 -4.55 7.28 -15.01
CA LEU A 290 -3.91 8.60 -14.94
C LEU A 290 -4.13 9.22 -13.57
N LEU A 291 -3.07 9.31 -12.79
CA LEU A 291 -3.04 9.92 -11.47
C LEU A 291 -2.42 11.30 -11.56
N ARG A 292 -3.12 12.33 -11.12
CA ARG A 292 -2.55 13.66 -10.95
C ARG A 292 -2.07 13.83 -9.51
N LEU A 293 -0.79 14.19 -9.36
CA LEU A 293 -0.23 14.61 -8.09
C LEU A 293 -0.49 16.11 -7.90
N ASP A 294 -1.24 16.44 -6.85
CA ASP A 294 -1.43 17.84 -6.43
C ASP A 294 -0.30 18.24 -5.46
N VAL A 295 0.71 18.90 -6.02
CA VAL A 295 1.86 19.42 -5.26
C VAL A 295 1.41 20.38 -4.15
N GLY A 296 0.34 21.16 -4.38
CA GLY A 296 -0.23 22.05 -3.37
C GLY A 296 -0.77 21.30 -2.15
N ARG A 297 -1.42 20.15 -2.33
CA ARG A 297 -1.92 19.31 -1.22
C ARG A 297 -0.81 18.63 -0.44
N ILE A 298 0.31 18.31 -1.08
CA ILE A 298 1.48 17.76 -0.38
C ILE A 298 2.03 18.77 0.62
N PHE A 299 2.09 20.06 0.25
CA PHE A 299 2.67 21.12 1.07
C PHE A 299 1.65 21.91 1.92
N GLY A 300 0.34 21.79 1.66
CA GLY A 300 -0.72 22.51 2.38
C GLY A 300 -1.13 21.93 3.74
N GLY A 301 -0.46 20.87 4.22
CA GLY A 301 -0.77 20.20 5.48
C GLY A 301 -0.08 20.81 6.73
N ILE A 302 -0.32 20.20 7.90
CA ILE A 302 0.37 20.53 9.14
C ILE A 302 1.89 20.33 8.96
N VAL A 303 2.69 21.30 9.40
CA VAL A 303 4.18 21.26 9.36
C VAL A 303 4.68 19.91 9.86
N GLY A 304 5.39 19.16 8.99
CA GLY A 304 5.94 17.83 9.27
C GLY A 304 5.25 16.65 8.59
N GLN A 305 4.05 16.82 8.01
CA GLN A 305 3.32 15.73 7.32
C GLN A 305 3.63 15.60 5.82
N SER A 306 4.29 16.58 5.20
CA SER A 306 4.51 16.60 3.75
C SER A 306 5.35 15.44 3.22
N GLU A 307 6.33 14.95 4.00
CA GLU A 307 7.14 13.79 3.59
C GLU A 307 6.32 12.49 3.65
N GLU A 308 5.53 12.31 4.71
CA GLU A 308 4.63 11.15 4.82
C GLU A 308 3.56 11.17 3.74
N ASN A 309 3.00 12.34 3.41
CA ASN A 309 2.05 12.50 2.31
C ASN A 309 2.67 12.15 0.96
N MET A 310 3.92 12.56 0.70
CA MET A 310 4.64 12.19 -0.52
C MET A 310 4.91 10.68 -0.57
N ARG A 311 5.38 10.07 0.53
CA ARG A 311 5.56 8.60 0.60
C ARG A 311 4.25 7.86 0.40
N LYS A 312 3.14 8.38 0.92
CA LYS A 312 1.79 7.83 0.71
C LYS A 312 1.35 7.96 -0.75
N ALA A 313 1.57 9.12 -1.38
CA ALA A 313 1.27 9.33 -2.80
C ALA A 313 2.07 8.37 -3.70
N ILE A 314 3.36 8.21 -3.43
CA ILE A 314 4.23 7.25 -4.13
C ILE A 314 3.70 5.82 -3.97
N ARG A 315 3.42 5.39 -2.73
CA ARG A 315 2.87 4.04 -2.48
C ARG A 315 1.57 3.79 -3.23
N VAL A 316 0.67 4.76 -3.30
CA VAL A 316 -0.58 4.64 -4.09
C VAL A 316 -0.27 4.60 -5.60
N ALA A 317 0.65 5.43 -6.10
CA ALA A 317 1.02 5.41 -7.51
C ALA A 317 1.71 4.11 -7.95
N GLU A 318 2.47 3.47 -7.06
CA GLU A 318 3.07 2.16 -7.27
C GLU A 318 2.05 1.03 -7.17
N SER A 319 1.10 1.13 -6.24
CA SER A 319 0.07 0.09 -6.06
C SER A 319 -0.80 -0.06 -7.30
N VAL A 320 -1.09 1.03 -8.00
CA VAL A 320 -1.91 1.01 -9.21
C VAL A 320 -1.14 0.73 -10.49
N SER A 321 0.17 0.42 -10.40
CA SER A 321 1.05 0.20 -11.55
C SER A 321 0.64 -1.04 -12.36
N PRO A 322 0.68 -1.01 -13.72
CA PRO A 322 1.19 0.06 -14.58
C PRO A 322 0.24 1.27 -14.62
N ALA A 323 0.80 2.47 -14.42
CA ALA A 323 0.03 3.71 -14.33
C ALA A 323 0.84 4.92 -14.81
N ILE A 324 0.17 6.06 -15.00
CA ILE A 324 0.78 7.34 -15.31
C ILE A 324 0.59 8.27 -14.12
N LEU A 325 1.68 8.81 -13.58
CA LEU A 325 1.69 9.82 -12.53
C LEU A 325 1.99 11.18 -13.15
N TRP A 326 0.93 11.92 -13.51
CA TRP A 326 1.04 13.29 -13.98
C TRP A 326 1.34 14.24 -12.81
N VAL A 327 2.48 14.91 -12.88
CA VAL A 327 2.81 16.02 -11.97
C VAL A 327 2.67 17.34 -12.72
N ASP A 328 1.70 18.16 -12.28
CA ASP A 328 1.46 19.49 -12.87
C ASP A 328 2.15 20.58 -12.04
N GLU A 329 2.53 21.67 -12.71
CA GLU A 329 3.12 22.86 -12.07
C GLU A 329 4.31 22.55 -11.13
N LEU A 330 5.16 21.61 -11.53
CA LEU A 330 6.35 21.22 -10.78
C LEU A 330 7.15 22.44 -10.29
N GLU A 331 7.23 23.50 -11.11
CA GLU A 331 7.92 24.75 -10.80
C GLU A 331 7.43 25.45 -9.52
N LYS A 332 6.15 25.34 -9.16
CA LYS A 332 5.61 25.97 -7.94
C LYS A 332 6.11 25.30 -6.67
N GLY A 333 6.39 24.00 -6.73
CA GLY A 333 7.05 23.31 -5.63
C GLY A 333 8.55 23.63 -5.55
N PHE A 334 9.19 23.93 -6.69
CA PHE A 334 10.60 24.34 -6.76
C PHE A 334 10.86 25.78 -6.32
N SER A 335 9.88 26.68 -6.33
CA SER A 335 10.12 28.08 -5.95
C SER A 335 10.52 28.27 -4.48
N GLY A 336 10.26 27.27 -3.61
CA GLY A 336 10.69 27.27 -2.21
C GLY A 336 12.11 26.75 -1.95
N THR A 337 12.77 26.11 -2.93
CA THR A 337 14.12 25.53 -2.72
C THR A 337 15.25 26.55 -2.78
N GLN A 338 15.02 27.75 -3.32
CA GLN A 338 16.04 28.81 -3.42
C GLN A 338 16.08 29.78 -2.22
N SER A 339 15.05 29.82 -1.36
CA SER A 339 15.03 30.65 -0.16
C SER A 339 15.57 29.87 1.05
N SER A 340 16.88 29.68 1.08
CA SER A 340 17.63 28.87 2.05
C SER A 340 17.75 29.48 3.46
N GLY A 341 16.70 30.07 4.06
CA GLY A 341 16.94 30.73 5.36
C GLY A 341 15.84 31.05 6.36
N GLN A 342 14.53 31.12 6.06
CA GLN A 342 13.66 31.74 7.09
C GLN A 342 12.19 31.30 7.24
N SER A 343 11.61 30.43 6.41
CA SER A 343 10.18 30.09 6.59
C SER A 343 9.80 28.61 6.65
N ASP A 344 10.60 27.65 6.14
CA ASP A 344 10.08 26.28 5.91
C ASP A 344 11.03 25.10 6.29
N GLY A 345 12.10 25.37 7.04
CA GLY A 345 12.93 24.33 7.69
C GLY A 345 13.54 23.25 6.77
N GLY A 346 13.68 23.52 5.47
CA GLY A 346 14.19 22.54 4.49
C GLY A 346 13.24 21.37 4.21
N THR A 347 11.97 21.46 4.60
CA THR A 347 10.96 20.40 4.38
C THR A 347 10.74 20.16 2.90
N THR A 348 10.54 21.22 2.12
CA THR A 348 10.35 21.18 0.66
C THR A 348 11.48 20.44 -0.05
N SER A 349 12.73 20.77 0.26
CA SER A 349 13.90 20.09 -0.33
C SER A 349 13.96 18.60 0.00
N ARG A 350 13.57 18.18 1.20
CA ARG A 350 13.55 16.76 1.61
C ARG A 350 12.44 15.97 0.91
N VAL A 351 11.25 16.56 0.79
CA VAL A 351 10.12 15.97 0.06
C VAL A 351 10.48 15.77 -1.42
N PHE A 352 11.09 16.77 -2.05
CA PHE A 352 11.57 16.65 -3.44
C PHE A 352 12.70 15.65 -3.60
N GLY A 353 13.64 15.60 -2.66
CA GLY A 353 14.70 14.58 -2.65
C GLY A 353 14.12 13.17 -2.64
N THR A 354 13.09 12.94 -1.83
CA THR A 354 12.37 11.66 -1.78
C THR A 354 11.74 11.32 -3.12
N PHE A 355 11.05 12.27 -3.76
CA PHE A 355 10.41 12.07 -5.06
C PHE A 355 11.42 11.77 -6.18
N LEU A 356 12.54 12.51 -6.24
CA LEU A 356 13.59 12.30 -7.25
C LEU A 356 14.31 10.96 -7.07
N SER A 357 14.64 10.59 -5.84
CA SER A 357 15.23 9.29 -5.53
C SER A 357 14.30 8.16 -5.96
N TRP A 358 13.02 8.27 -5.65
CA TRP A 358 12.03 7.30 -6.11
C TRP A 358 11.96 7.21 -7.64
N MET A 359 11.93 8.33 -8.37
CA MET A 359 11.92 8.32 -9.84
C MET A 359 13.13 7.61 -10.46
N GLN A 360 14.28 7.63 -9.78
CA GLN A 360 15.51 6.97 -10.23
C GLN A 360 15.48 5.47 -9.95
N ASP A 361 14.95 5.06 -8.79
CA ASP A 361 15.06 3.70 -8.27
C ASP A 361 13.80 2.85 -8.45
N LYS A 362 12.67 3.44 -8.86
CA LYS A 362 11.39 2.74 -9.01
C LYS A 362 11.52 1.51 -9.91
N LYS A 363 11.02 0.38 -9.39
CA LYS A 363 10.84 -0.86 -10.15
C LYS A 363 9.43 -0.99 -10.73
N ALA A 364 8.45 -0.33 -10.11
CA ALA A 364 7.08 -0.28 -10.60
C ALA A 364 7.02 0.39 -11.98
N ALA A 365 6.15 -0.11 -12.85
CA ALA A 365 5.90 0.39 -14.21
C ALA A 365 5.06 1.68 -14.22
N THR A 366 5.42 2.64 -13.36
CA THR A 366 4.73 3.93 -13.21
C THR A 366 5.42 4.98 -14.08
N PHE A 367 4.78 5.43 -15.14
CA PHE A 367 5.30 6.49 -16.02
C PHE A 367 5.08 7.87 -15.40
N VAL A 368 6.10 8.73 -15.37
CA VAL A 368 6.00 10.09 -14.78
C VAL A 368 5.96 11.16 -15.86
#